data_AF-A0A6N7HT04-F1
#
_entry.id   AF-A0A6N7HT04-F1
#
_cell.length_a   1.000
_cell.length_b   1.000
_cell.length_c   1.000
_cell.angle_alpha   90.00
_cell.angle_beta   90.00
_cell.angle_gamma   90.00
#
_symmetry.space_group_name_H-M   'P 1'
#
loop_
_entity.id
_entity.type
_entity.pdbx_description
1 polymer ?
#
loop_
_entity_poly.entity_id
_entity_poly.type
_entity_poly.pdbx_seq_one_letter_code
_entity_poly.pdbx_strand_id
1 'polypeptide(L)' 'MIERDRELLARASLVNQQLGAATVEMLHRQNGGELPANGLRTVGEHLAQLAADLIARAEELDGRTTEPAVVIDQGEQPR' A
#
# COMPACT_ATOMS: atom_id res chain seq x y z
N MET A 1 10.72 -1.52 11.83
CA MET A 1 9.87 -2.00 10.74
C MET A 1 9.35 -3.38 11.11
N ILE A 2 8.04 -3.50 11.34
CA ILE A 2 7.45 -4.79 11.71
C ILE A 2 7.31 -5.70 10.48
N GLU A 3 7.09 -6.99 10.68
CA GLU A 3 6.98 -7.99 9.59
C GLU A 3 6.04 -7.55 8.46
N ARG A 4 4.83 -7.11 8.82
CA ARG A 4 3.82 -6.60 7.87
C ARG A 4 4.31 -5.44 7.00
N ASP A 5 5.11 -4.52 7.54
CA ASP A 5 5.68 -3.42 6.75
C ASP A 5 6.71 -3.96 5.73
N ARG A 6 7.51 -4.96 6.14
CA ARG A 6 8.50 -5.60 5.24
C ARG A 6 7.82 -6.32 4.09
N GLU A 7 6.75 -7.05 4.38
CA GLU A 7 5.94 -7.74 3.36
C GLU A 7 5.32 -6.75 2.37
N LEU A 8 4.80 -5.62 2.88
CA LEU A 8 4.20 -4.59 2.04
C LEU A 8 5.23 -3.97 1.08
N LEU A 9 6.43 -3.68 1.57
CA LEU A 9 7.53 -3.19 0.74
C LEU A 9 8.08 -4.26 -0.22
N ALA A 10 8.12 -5.52 0.19
CA ALA A 10 8.52 -6.62 -0.70
C ALA A 10 7.53 -6.78 -1.86
N ARG A 11 6.22 -6.69 -1.58
CA ARG A 11 5.18 -6.69 -2.61
C ARG A 11 5.30 -5.48 -3.54
N ALA A 12 5.55 -4.29 -3.00
CA ALA A 12 5.79 -3.09 -3.82
C ALA A 12 7.00 -3.26 -4.73
N SER A 13 8.10 -3.81 -4.22
CA SER A 13 9.29 -4.12 -5.01
C SER A 13 9.01 -5.11 -6.12
N LEU A 14 8.25 -6.18 -5.83
CA LEU A 14 7.88 -7.19 -6.82
C LEU A 14 7.04 -6.58 -7.95
N VAL A 15 6.02 -5.78 -7.62
CA VAL A 15 5.18 -5.08 -8.61
C VAL A 15 6.05 -4.17 -9.48
N ASN A 16 6.96 -3.41 -8.88
CA ASN A 16 7.88 -2.53 -9.63
C ASN A 16 8.80 -3.30 -10.59
N GLN A 17 9.32 -4.46 -10.17
CA GLN A 17 10.16 -5.33 -11.01
C GLN A 17 9.36 -5.90 -12.19
N GLN A 18 8.09 -6.25 -11.99
CA GLN A 18 7.25 -6.87 -13.00
C GLN A 18 6.62 -5.88 -13.97
N LEU A 19 6.39 -4.63 -13.55
CA LEU A 19 5.68 -3.62 -14.34
C LEU A 19 6.35 -3.31 -15.68
N GLY A 20 7.69 -3.25 -15.70
CA GLY A 20 8.45 -3.02 -16.94
C GLY A 20 8.23 -4.15 -17.96
N ALA A 21 8.34 -5.40 -17.51
CA ALA A 21 8.13 -6.57 -18.36
C ALA A 21 6.69 -6.62 -18.90
N ALA A 22 5.69 -6.39 -18.05
CA ALA A 22 4.29 -6.35 -18.46
C ALA A 22 4.03 -5.24 -19.50
N THR A 23 4.64 -4.06 -19.32
CA THR A 23 4.51 -2.94 -20.27
C THR A 23 5.08 -3.31 -21.64
N VAL A 24 6.29 -3.90 -21.68
CA VAL A 24 6.93 -4.35 -22.93
C VAL A 24 6.10 -5.45 -23.62
N GLU A 25 5.57 -6.40 -22.85
CA GLU A 25 4.71 -7.46 -23.37
C GLU A 25 3.42 -6.91 -23.98
N MET A 26 2.80 -5.91 -23.35
CA MET A 26 1.62 -5.24 -23.89
C MET A 26 1.92 -4.47 -25.18
N LEU A 27 3.09 -3.83 -25.29
CA LEU A 27 3.56 -3.18 -26.52
C LEU A 27 3.73 -4.20 -27.65
N HIS A 28 4.34 -5.36 -27.37
CA HIS A 28 4.52 -6.41 -28.38
C HIS A 28 3.21 -7.06 -28.83
N ARG A 29 2.19 -7.08 -27.98
CA ARG A 29 0.86 -7.66 -28.26
C ARG A 29 -0.14 -6.65 -28.79
N GLN A 30 0.31 -5.47 -29.21
CA GLN A 30 -0.58 -4.50 -29.85
C GLN A 30 -1.24 -5.07 -31.09
N ASN A 31 -2.49 -4.67 -31.31
CA ASN A 31 -3.22 -4.98 -32.53
C ASN A 31 -3.73 -3.68 -33.15
N GLY A 32 -3.24 -3.33 -34.34
CA GLY A 32 -3.62 -2.08 -34.99
C GLY A 32 -3.21 -0.80 -34.23
N GLY A 33 -2.20 -0.89 -33.35
CA GLY A 33 -1.77 0.22 -32.48
C GLY A 33 -2.53 0.31 -31.15
N GLU A 34 -3.53 -0.55 -30.93
CA GLU A 34 -4.25 -0.61 -29.65
C GLU A 34 -3.58 -1.59 -28.69
N LEU A 35 -3.52 -1.21 -27.41
CA LEU A 35 -3.02 -2.08 -26.33
C LEU A 35 -4.06 -3.13 -25.95
N PRO A 36 -3.64 -4.34 -25.51
CA PRO A 36 -4.56 -5.36 -25.07
C PRO A 36 -5.30 -4.93 -23.80
N ALA A 37 -6.61 -4.69 -23.91
CA ALA A 37 -7.45 -4.22 -22.80
C ALA A 37 -7.39 -5.12 -21.55
N ASN A 38 -7.22 -6.44 -21.74
CA ASN A 38 -7.08 -7.36 -20.61
C ASN A 38 -5.79 -7.10 -19.82
N GLY A 39 -4.66 -6.88 -20.52
CA GLY A 39 -3.38 -6.56 -19.87
C GLY A 39 -3.46 -5.25 -19.08
N LEU A 40 -4.08 -4.22 -19.66
CA LEU A 40 -4.32 -2.94 -18.97
C LEU A 40 -5.15 -3.13 -17.70
N ARG A 41 -6.22 -3.94 -17.77
CA ARG A 41 -7.07 -4.23 -16.62
C ARG A 41 -6.31 -4.95 -15.51
N THR A 42 -5.61 -6.03 -15.83
CA THR A 42 -4.82 -6.80 -14.85
C THR A 42 -3.77 -5.93 -14.16
N VAL A 43 -3.01 -5.13 -14.92
CA VAL A 43 -2.02 -4.21 -14.34
C VAL A 43 -2.69 -3.18 -13.43
N GLY A 44 -3.81 -2.58 -13.88
CA GLY A 44 -4.58 -1.63 -13.09
C GLY A 44 -5.08 -2.21 -11.77
N GLU A 45 -5.63 -3.42 -11.78
CA GLU A 45 -6.13 -4.12 -10.59
C GLU A 45 -5.01 -4.39 -9.58
N HIS A 46 -3.84 -4.86 -10.04
CA HIS A 46 -2.70 -5.08 -9.15
C HIS A 46 -2.17 -3.80 -8.51
N LEU A 47 -2.09 -2.72 -9.29
CA LEU A 47 -1.68 -1.41 -8.77
C LEU A 47 -2.69 -0.84 -7.78
N ALA A 48 -4.00 -0.97 -8.07
CA ALA A 48 -5.06 -0.52 -7.19
C ALA A 48 -5.03 -1.26 -5.85
N GLN A 49 -4.83 -2.60 -5.86
CA GLN A 49 -4.73 -3.37 -4.63
C GLN A 49 -3.49 -2.98 -3.80
N LEU A 50 -2.32 -2.82 -4.44
CA LEU A 50 -1.11 -2.38 -3.74
C LEU A 50 -1.30 -0.98 -3.12
N ALA A 51 -1.93 -0.06 -3.86
CA ALA A 51 -2.23 1.28 -3.36
C ALA A 51 -3.16 1.25 -2.15
N ALA A 52 -4.24 0.45 -2.21
CA ALA A 52 -5.17 0.28 -1.10
C ALA A 52 -4.47 -0.25 0.16
N ASP A 53 -3.60 -1.24 0.01
CA ASP A 53 -2.87 -1.83 1.13
C ASP A 53 -1.87 -0.84 1.78
N LEU A 54 -1.20 -0.01 0.95
CA LEU A 54 -0.30 1.05 1.41
C LEU A 54 -1.05 2.14 2.17
N ILE A 55 -2.19 2.60 1.64
CA ILE A 55 -3.03 3.63 2.26
C ILE A 55 -3.60 3.11 3.59
N ALA A 56 -4.18 1.91 3.60
CA ALA A 56 -4.72 1.32 4.83
C ALA A 56 -3.63 1.21 5.91
N ARG A 57 -2.40 0.86 5.53
CA ARG A 57 -1.29 0.81 6.47
C ARG A 57 -0.91 2.20 7.01
N ALA A 58 -0.95 3.23 6.18
CA ALA A 58 -0.71 4.61 6.62
C ALA A 58 -1.79 5.08 7.60
N GLU A 59 -3.07 4.84 7.29
CA GLU A 59 -4.19 5.16 8.17
C GLU A 59 -4.09 4.47 9.54
N GLU A 60 -3.68 3.20 9.56
CA GLU A 60 -3.41 2.47 10.81
C GLU A 60 -2.28 3.10 11.64
N LEU A 61 -1.28 3.71 11.02
CA LEU A 61 -0.16 4.36 11.70
C LEU A 61 -0.57 5.73 12.23
N ASP A 62 -1.29 6.51 11.42
CA ASP A 62 -1.79 7.83 11.82
C ASP A 62 -2.79 7.71 12.98
N GLY A 63 -3.70 6.73 12.91
CA GLY A 63 -4.68 6.44 13.97
C GLY A 63 -4.07 5.96 15.30
N ARG A 64 -2.83 5.46 15.29
CA ARG A 64 -2.09 5.06 16.50
C ARG A 64 -1.43 6.24 17.24
N THR A 65 -1.49 7.45 16.71
CA THR A 65 -0.86 8.65 17.32
C THR A 65 -1.64 9.21 18.52
N THR A 66 -2.71 8.54 18.98
CA THR A 66 -3.51 8.96 20.14
C THR A 66 -3.52 7.91 21.26
N GLU A 67 -2.36 7.67 21.89
CA GLU A 67 -2.39 7.19 23.27
C GLU A 67 -2.57 8.40 24.19
N PRO A 68 -3.70 8.53 24.91
CA PRO A 68 -3.85 9.61 25.87
C PRO A 68 -2.85 9.38 27.00
N ALA A 69 -2.03 10.40 27.27
CA ALA A 69 -1.26 10.47 28.49
C ALA A 69 -2.20 10.20 29.67
N VAL A 70 -1.92 9.14 30.43
CA VAL A 70 -2.62 8.84 31.68
C VAL A 70 -2.50 10.09 32.56
N VAL A 71 -3.58 10.87 32.66
CA VAL A 71 -3.70 11.93 33.66
C VAL A 71 -3.86 11.20 34.99
N ILE A 72 -2.75 11.00 35.69
CA ILE A 72 -2.76 10.57 37.08
C ILE A 72 -3.23 11.80 37.87
N ASP A 73 -4.53 11.87 38.12
CA ASP A 73 -5.10 12.79 39.11
C ASP A 73 -4.51 12.39 40.48
N GLN A 74 -3.49 13.14 40.91
CA GLN A 74 -2.96 13.07 42.26
C GLN A 74 -4.01 13.72 43.16
N GLY A 75 -4.98 12.91 43.56
CA GLY A 75 -6.07 13.29 44.44
C GLY A 75 -5.57 14.10 45.64
N GLU A 76 -6.20 15.25 45.79
CA GLU A 76 -6.22 16.13 46.95
C GLU A 76 -6.19 15.34 48.27
N GLN A 77 -5.15 15.52 49.09
CA GLN A 77 -5.16 15.10 50.49
C GLN A 77 -5.83 16.19 51.33
N PRO A 78 -6.96 15.90 52.00
CA PRO A 78 -7.60 16.87 52.87
C PRO A 78 -6.99 16.84 54.29
N ARG A 79 -6.75 18.06 54.78
CA ARG A 79 -6.51 18.54 56.16
C ARG A 79 -5.08 18.50 56.71
#